data_AF-A0A242YYJ9-F1
#
_entry.id   AF-A0A242YYJ9-F1
#
_cell.length_a   1.000
_cell.length_b   1.000
_cell.length_c   1.000
_cell.angle_alpha   90.00
_cell.angle_beta   90.00
_cell.angle_gamma   90.00
#
_symmetry.space_group_name_H-M   'P 1'
#
loop_
_entity.id
_entity.type
_entity.pdbx_description
1 polymer ?
#
loop_
_entity_poly.entity_id
_entity_poly.type
_entity_poly.pdbx_seq_one_letter_code
_entity_poly.pdbx_strand_id
1 'polypeptide(L)'
;MEKLVTFYLEPISVRLNVKGEISNEDLLQKAKEKFVQEMTNQGGPSSFKYSVSDGDTLSREELQVGKVVKTNKGIGVIFKVNKTTASVNVIGYPDHFKFGFAGLMKAPSDSYNNSTWEQDYKTSKFKEKYYLMGDTGYLVLKGKIIPTIIVSVPRTSNGKYKLQFIEDSHYVEAKEAQVKYNFHYELAAAEAMQKKQTC
;
A
#
# COMPACT_ATOMS: atom_id res chain seq x y z
N MET A 1 12.70 18.45 -20.90
CA MET A 1 11.88 17.94 -22.00
C MET A 1 11.97 16.42 -21.94
N GLU A 2 10.92 15.74 -21.50
CA GLU A 2 10.93 14.27 -21.38
C GLU A 2 10.56 13.63 -22.72
N LYS A 3 11.19 12.48 -23.01
CA LYS A 3 10.89 11.67 -24.19
C LYS A 3 10.70 10.22 -23.77
N LEU A 4 9.66 9.59 -24.29
CA LEU A 4 9.39 8.17 -24.11
C LEU A 4 10.16 7.36 -25.16
N VAL A 5 10.84 6.31 -24.72
CA VAL A 5 11.51 5.33 -25.56
C VAL A 5 11.02 3.95 -25.15
N THR A 6 10.55 3.18 -26.13
CA THR A 6 10.06 1.81 -25.93
C THR A 6 11.06 0.84 -26.53
N PHE A 7 11.52 -0.12 -25.74
CA PHE A 7 12.41 -1.20 -26.19
C PHE A 7 11.59 -2.45 -26.50
N TYR A 8 11.83 -3.04 -27.67
CA TYR A 8 11.36 -4.39 -28.00
C TYR A 8 12.54 -5.33 -27.84
N LEU A 9 12.43 -6.29 -26.92
CA LEU A 9 13.46 -7.31 -26.74
C LEU A 9 13.23 -8.41 -27.78
N GLU A 10 14.32 -8.83 -28.43
CA GLU A 10 14.27 -9.97 -29.35
C GLU A 10 13.95 -11.27 -28.59
N PRO A 11 13.29 -12.26 -29.25
CA PRO A 11 13.01 -13.55 -28.64
C PRO A 11 14.29 -14.22 -28.12
N ILE A 12 14.32 -14.51 -26.82
CA ILE A 12 15.48 -15.16 -26.20
C ILE A 12 15.31 -16.67 -26.31
N SER A 13 16.23 -17.30 -27.05
CA SER A 13 16.27 -18.75 -27.23
C SER A 13 17.41 -19.35 -26.42
N VAL A 14 17.12 -20.33 -25.58
CA VAL A 14 18.12 -21.01 -24.74
C VAL A 14 18.34 -22.43 -25.24
N ARG A 15 19.59 -22.79 -25.54
CA ARG A 15 19.94 -24.14 -26.02
C ARG A 15 20.18 -25.09 -24.85
N LEU A 16 19.43 -26.18 -24.74
CA LEU A 16 19.66 -27.19 -23.72
C LEU A 16 20.28 -28.46 -24.32
N ASN A 17 21.28 -29.01 -23.64
CA ASN A 17 21.78 -30.36 -23.93
C ASN A 17 21.00 -31.35 -23.05
N VAL A 18 20.06 -32.06 -23.66
CA VAL A 18 19.25 -33.09 -22.98
C VAL A 18 19.76 -34.47 -23.39
N LYS A 19 19.90 -35.38 -22.43
CA LYS A 19 20.16 -36.80 -22.68
C LYS A 19 18.89 -37.59 -22.39
N GLY A 20 18.42 -38.37 -23.37
CA GLY A 20 17.20 -39.19 -23.26
C GLY A 20 15.91 -38.39 -23.40
N GLU A 21 14.77 -39.05 -23.18
CA GLU A 21 13.46 -38.40 -23.12
C GLU A 21 13.35 -37.57 -21.84
N ILE A 22 12.80 -36.36 -21.97
CA ILE A 22 12.56 -35.44 -20.88
C ILE A 22 11.13 -34.93 -20.97
N SER A 23 10.48 -34.72 -19.82
CA SER A 23 9.18 -34.09 -19.76
C SER A 23 9.29 -32.61 -20.19
N ASN A 24 8.20 -32.06 -20.72
CA ASN A 24 8.15 -30.63 -21.06
C ASN A 24 8.34 -29.74 -19.82
N GLU A 25 7.90 -30.19 -18.64
CA GLU A 25 8.05 -29.47 -17.38
C GLU A 25 9.52 -29.40 -16.94
N ASP A 26 10.23 -30.53 -16.98
CA ASP A 26 11.65 -30.59 -16.65
C ASP A 26 12.52 -29.85 -17.68
N LEU A 27 12.12 -29.89 -18.96
CA LEU A 27 12.77 -29.12 -20.02
C LEU A 27 12.62 -27.61 -19.78
N LEU A 28 11.43 -27.16 -19.39
CA LEU A 28 11.17 -25.76 -19.08
C LEU A 28 11.94 -25.28 -17.86
N GLN A 29 12.05 -26.12 -16.82
CA GLN A 29 12.81 -25.79 -15.62
C GLN A 29 14.30 -25.64 -15.95
N LYS A 30 14.89 -26.56 -16.71
CA LYS A 30 16.28 -26.46 -17.17
C LYS A 30 16.51 -25.25 -18.07
N ALA A 31 15.53 -24.88 -18.89
CA ALA A 31 15.59 -23.69 -19.75
C ALA A 31 15.66 -22.41 -18.91
N LYS A 32 14.84 -22.31 -17.85
CA LYS A 32 14.84 -21.17 -16.92
C LYS A 32 16.17 -21.03 -16.18
N GLU A 33 16.71 -22.14 -15.69
CA GLU A 33 18.00 -22.14 -14.99
C GLU A 33 19.14 -21.66 -15.89
N LYS A 34 19.19 -22.20 -17.12
CA LYS A 34 20.21 -21.80 -18.09
C LYS A 34 20.03 -20.36 -18.58
N PHE A 35 18.79 -19.90 -18.76
CA PHE A 35 18.47 -18.51 -19.07
C PHE A 35 19.02 -17.56 -17.99
N VAL A 36 18.74 -17.85 -16.72
CA VAL A 36 19.23 -17.03 -15.59
C VAL A 36 20.76 -17.03 -15.57
N GLN A 37 21.39 -18.18 -15.77
CA GLN A 37 22.85 -18.29 -15.81
C GLN A 37 23.46 -17.46 -16.95
N GLU A 38 22.92 -17.56 -18.16
CA GLU A 38 23.41 -16.79 -19.32
C GLU A 38 23.21 -15.28 -19.13
N MET A 39 22.05 -14.86 -18.60
CA MET A 39 21.77 -13.46 -18.28
C MET A 39 22.71 -12.92 -17.20
N THR A 40 22.96 -13.66 -16.13
CA THR A 40 23.90 -13.24 -15.07
C THR A 40 25.33 -13.16 -15.59
N ASN A 41 25.78 -14.11 -16.41
CA ASN A 41 27.12 -14.09 -17.00
C ASN A 41 27.35 -12.92 -17.97
N GLN A 42 26.28 -12.42 -18.62
CA GLN A 42 26.34 -11.26 -19.51
C GLN A 42 26.19 -9.92 -18.78
N GLY A 43 26.30 -9.90 -17.45
CA GLY A 43 26.21 -8.68 -16.64
C GLY A 43 24.78 -8.27 -16.26
N GLY A 44 23.80 -9.17 -16.42
CA GLY A 44 22.46 -9.00 -15.92
C GLY A 44 22.37 -9.04 -14.38
N PRO A 45 21.19 -8.81 -13.79
CA PRO A 45 21.01 -8.76 -12.34
C PRO A 45 21.52 -10.05 -11.66
N SER A 46 22.35 -9.89 -10.63
CA SER A 46 22.97 -11.00 -9.89
C SER A 46 22.01 -11.80 -9.00
N SER A 47 20.78 -11.32 -8.82
CA SER A 47 19.73 -12.06 -8.13
C SER A 47 18.35 -11.71 -8.70
N PHE A 48 17.60 -12.73 -9.06
CA PHE A 48 16.19 -12.61 -9.42
C PHE A 48 15.36 -12.98 -8.20
N LYS A 49 14.60 -12.02 -7.68
CA LYS A 49 13.56 -12.29 -6.67
C LYS A 49 12.23 -12.38 -7.40
N TYR A 50 11.66 -13.58 -7.47
CA TYR A 50 10.32 -13.80 -7.97
C TYR A 50 9.41 -14.20 -6.81
N SER A 51 8.13 -13.92 -6.96
CA SER A 51 7.09 -14.40 -6.06
C SER A 51 5.95 -14.95 -6.91
N VAL A 52 5.57 -16.19 -6.66
CA VAL A 52 4.37 -16.79 -7.27
C VAL A 52 3.22 -16.50 -6.33
N SER A 53 2.10 -16.04 -6.88
CA SER A 53 0.88 -15.80 -6.11
C SER A 53 -0.30 -16.41 -6.85
N ASP A 54 -1.09 -17.16 -6.11
CA ASP A 54 -2.33 -17.75 -6.59
C ASP A 54 -3.46 -16.73 -6.37
N GLY A 55 -3.64 -15.80 -7.32
CA GLY A 55 -4.72 -14.81 -7.28
C GLY A 55 -4.46 -13.54 -8.10
N ASP A 56 -5.49 -12.69 -8.20
CA ASP A 56 -5.41 -11.37 -8.83
C ASP A 56 -4.61 -10.40 -7.93
N THR A 57 -3.29 -10.51 -8.00
CA THR A 57 -2.35 -9.68 -7.25
C THR A 57 -2.24 -8.28 -7.80
N LEU A 58 -1.80 -7.37 -6.93
CA LEU A 58 -1.50 -6.00 -7.31
C LEU A 58 -0.16 -5.91 -8.05
N SER A 59 -0.12 -5.14 -9.13
CA SER A 59 1.12 -4.72 -9.76
C SER A 59 1.94 -3.81 -8.83
N ARG A 60 3.22 -3.60 -9.15
CA ARG A 60 4.07 -2.71 -8.35
C ARG A 60 3.55 -1.27 -8.35
N GLU A 61 2.97 -0.84 -9.46
CA GLU A 61 2.38 0.47 -9.68
C GLU A 61 1.08 0.63 -8.89
N GLU A 62 0.31 -0.45 -8.73
CA GLU A 62 -0.93 -0.47 -7.92
C GLU A 62 -0.64 -0.49 -6.41
N LEU A 63 0.56 -0.92 -6.01
CA LEU A 63 1.02 -0.91 -4.61
C LEU A 63 1.42 0.50 -4.16
N GLN A 64 0.40 1.29 -3.84
CA GLN A 64 0.53 2.66 -3.35
C GLN A 64 -0.08 2.83 -1.96
N VAL A 65 0.39 3.87 -1.25
CA VAL A 65 -0.24 4.30 -0.01
C VAL A 65 -1.67 4.77 -0.28
N GLY A 66 -2.60 4.42 0.61
CA GLY A 66 -4.04 4.65 0.45
C GLY A 66 -4.76 3.52 -0.28
N LYS A 67 -4.06 2.57 -0.92
CA LYS A 67 -4.71 1.47 -1.62
C LYS A 67 -5.36 0.49 -0.63
N VAL A 68 -6.65 0.22 -0.81
CA VAL A 68 -7.35 -0.90 -0.14
C VAL A 68 -6.91 -2.21 -0.76
N VAL A 69 -6.54 -3.15 0.10
CA VAL A 69 -6.01 -4.46 -0.26
C VAL A 69 -6.64 -5.57 0.56
N LYS A 70 -6.76 -6.75 -0.03
CA LYS A 70 -7.12 -7.98 0.69
C LYS A 70 -5.85 -8.72 1.10
N THR A 71 -5.81 -9.13 2.35
CA THR A 71 -4.72 -9.91 2.95
C THR A 71 -5.27 -11.22 3.50
N ASN A 72 -4.38 -12.12 3.94
CA ASN A 72 -4.81 -13.34 4.67
C ASN A 72 -5.41 -13.05 6.06
N LYS A 73 -5.31 -11.82 6.57
CA LYS A 73 -5.89 -11.38 7.86
C LYS A 73 -7.22 -10.65 7.70
N GLY A 74 -7.55 -10.20 6.49
CA GLY A 74 -8.73 -9.38 6.21
C GLY A 74 -8.43 -8.26 5.21
N ILE A 75 -9.38 -7.33 5.09
CA ILE A 75 -9.25 -6.12 4.27
C ILE A 75 -8.48 -5.06 5.08
N GLY A 76 -7.63 -4.30 4.39
CA GLY A 76 -6.89 -3.22 5.02
C GLY A 76 -6.38 -2.19 4.03
N VAL A 77 -5.73 -1.16 4.56
CA VAL A 77 -5.21 -0.02 3.80
C VAL A 77 -3.70 0.04 3.90
N ILE A 78 -3.02 0.15 2.77
CA ILE A 78 -1.56 0.37 2.75
C ILE A 78 -1.25 1.78 3.25
N PHE A 79 -0.39 1.90 4.26
CA PHE A 79 0.13 3.21 4.72
C PHE A 79 1.63 3.40 4.46
N LYS A 80 2.35 2.33 4.11
CA LYS A 80 3.78 2.40 3.79
C LYS A 80 4.16 1.33 2.78
N VAL A 81 4.92 1.71 1.77
CA VAL A 81 5.47 0.79 0.76
C VAL A 81 7.00 0.83 0.82
N ASN A 82 7.62 -0.33 1.01
CA ASN A 82 9.08 -0.51 0.97
C ASN A 82 9.48 -1.22 -0.34
N LYS A 83 10.76 -1.60 -0.50
CA LYS A 83 11.24 -2.26 -1.72
C LYS A 83 10.53 -3.58 -2.04
N THR A 84 10.18 -4.37 -1.03
CA THR A 84 9.63 -5.73 -1.20
C THR A 84 8.41 -6.03 -0.32
N THR A 85 7.99 -5.07 0.50
CA THR A 85 6.94 -5.26 1.51
C THR A 85 6.12 -4.00 1.66
N ALA A 86 4.85 -4.14 2.03
CA ALA A 86 4.01 -3.01 2.44
C ALA A 86 3.55 -3.20 3.88
N SER A 87 3.37 -2.09 4.59
CA SER A 87 2.68 -2.07 5.88
C SER A 87 1.23 -1.70 5.65
N VAL A 88 0.33 -2.50 6.21
CA VAL A 88 -1.12 -2.43 6.01
C VAL A 88 -1.79 -2.31 7.38
N ASN A 89 -2.71 -1.37 7.48
CA ASN A 89 -3.64 -1.25 8.60
C ASN A 89 -4.87 -2.11 8.28
N VAL A 90 -5.09 -3.21 9.01
CA VAL A 90 -6.16 -4.19 8.73
C VAL A 90 -7.37 -3.85 9.59
N ILE A 91 -8.55 -3.77 8.97
CA ILE A 91 -9.79 -3.40 9.66
C ILE A 91 -10.07 -4.38 10.80
N GLY A 92 -10.46 -3.86 11.96
CA GLY A 92 -10.77 -4.66 13.14
C GLY A 92 -9.55 -5.14 13.93
N TYR A 93 -8.33 -4.82 13.49
CA TYR A 93 -7.11 -5.11 14.24
C TYR A 93 -6.53 -3.84 14.88
N PRO A 94 -6.01 -3.93 16.11
CA PRO A 94 -5.40 -2.78 16.79
C PRO A 94 -4.02 -2.40 16.26
N ASP A 95 -3.33 -3.33 15.61
CA ASP A 95 -1.96 -3.16 15.13
C ASP A 95 -1.89 -3.23 13.61
N HIS A 96 -0.85 -2.62 13.05
CA HIS A 96 -0.53 -2.78 11.64
C HIS A 96 0.29 -4.04 11.36
N PHE A 97 0.11 -4.60 10.16
CA PHE A 97 0.81 -5.79 9.71
C PHE A 97 1.70 -5.48 8.52
N LYS A 98 2.81 -6.21 8.41
CA LYS A 98 3.73 -6.13 7.27
C LYS A 98 3.55 -7.34 6.39
N PHE A 99 3.32 -7.10 5.10
CA PHE A 99 3.11 -8.14 4.10
C PHE A 99 4.15 -8.04 2.99
N GLY A 100 4.58 -9.19 2.48
CA GLY A 100 5.22 -9.26 1.16
C GLY A 100 4.20 -8.94 0.07
N PHE A 101 4.65 -8.41 -1.07
CA PHE A 101 3.75 -8.00 -2.15
C PHE A 101 2.87 -9.12 -2.68
N ALA A 102 3.38 -10.35 -2.78
CA ALA A 102 2.57 -11.51 -3.15
C ALA A 102 1.47 -11.86 -2.14
N GLY A 103 1.57 -11.38 -0.89
CA GLY A 103 0.51 -11.54 0.10
C GLY A 103 -0.61 -10.50 0.00
N LEU A 104 -0.54 -9.60 -0.99
CA LEU A 104 -1.49 -8.50 -1.19
C LEU A 104 -2.29 -8.72 -2.47
N MET A 105 -3.59 -8.94 -2.30
CA MET A 105 -4.52 -9.13 -3.40
C MET A 105 -5.37 -7.88 -3.60
N LYS A 106 -5.92 -7.72 -4.80
CA LYS A 106 -6.93 -6.69 -5.05
C LYS A 106 -8.11 -6.90 -4.11
N ALA A 107 -8.53 -5.82 -3.47
CA ALA A 107 -9.74 -5.83 -2.68
C ALA A 107 -10.96 -5.85 -3.61
N PRO A 108 -12.07 -6.51 -3.23
CA PRO A 108 -13.35 -6.38 -3.89
C PRO A 108 -13.78 -4.91 -4.05
N SER A 109 -14.49 -4.57 -5.13
CA SER A 109 -14.86 -3.17 -5.44
C SER A 109 -15.80 -2.52 -4.41
N ASP A 110 -16.57 -3.33 -3.69
CA ASP A 110 -17.43 -2.92 -2.57
C ASP A 110 -16.66 -2.63 -1.28
N SER A 111 -15.37 -3.00 -1.21
CA SER A 111 -14.50 -2.76 -0.06
C SER A 111 -13.93 -1.34 0.01
N TYR A 112 -14.31 -0.43 -0.89
CA TYR A 112 -13.86 0.96 -0.89
C TYR A 112 -14.80 1.90 -0.08
N ASN A 113 -15.73 1.33 0.69
CA ASN A 113 -16.72 2.08 1.46
C ASN A 113 -16.14 2.76 2.71
N ASN A 114 -16.90 3.70 3.29
CA ASN A 114 -16.47 4.49 4.45
C ASN A 114 -16.06 3.63 5.66
N SER A 115 -16.77 2.54 5.93
CA SER A 115 -16.43 1.60 7.00
C SER A 115 -15.05 0.95 6.88
N THR A 116 -14.42 0.98 5.71
CA THR A 116 -13.05 0.46 5.50
C THR A 116 -11.98 1.41 6.03
N TRP A 117 -12.31 2.70 6.12
CA TRP A 117 -11.43 3.78 6.60
C TRP A 117 -11.74 4.18 8.04
N GLU A 118 -12.92 3.81 8.54
CA GLU A 118 -13.33 4.07 9.90
C GLU A 118 -12.64 3.08 10.85
N GLN A 119 -11.85 3.61 11.77
CA GLN A 119 -11.31 2.83 12.88
C GLN A 119 -12.20 2.99 14.10
N ASP A 120 -12.62 1.87 14.67
CA ASP A 120 -13.24 1.84 15.99
C ASP A 120 -12.27 2.42 17.01
N TYR A 121 -12.56 3.63 17.48
CA TYR A 121 -11.80 4.27 18.54
C TYR A 121 -11.96 3.47 19.84
N LYS A 122 -10.89 2.78 20.28
CA LYS A 122 -10.91 2.05 21.55
C LYS A 122 -11.02 3.03 22.72
N THR A 123 -12.14 2.92 23.40
CA THR A 123 -12.61 3.82 24.44
C THR A 123 -11.78 3.82 25.73
N SER A 124 -11.77 5.00 26.34
CA SER A 124 -11.61 5.37 27.75
C SER A 124 -10.28 5.22 28.49
N LYS A 125 -9.37 4.30 28.12
CA LYS A 125 -8.07 4.16 28.86
C LYS A 125 -6.87 4.87 28.24
N PHE A 126 -6.95 5.23 26.96
CA PHE A 126 -5.95 6.08 26.31
C PHE A 126 -6.50 7.50 26.24
N LYS A 127 -6.22 8.31 27.27
CA LYS A 127 -6.26 9.78 27.13
C LYS A 127 -5.08 10.24 26.26
N GLU A 128 -4.97 9.76 25.02
CA GLU A 128 -3.80 10.09 24.20
C GLU A 128 -4.20 10.89 22.98
N LYS A 129 -3.75 12.14 23.01
CA LYS A 129 -3.95 13.23 22.04
C LYS A 129 -3.23 13.01 20.71
N TYR A 130 -2.79 11.78 20.43
CA TYR A 130 -1.79 11.52 19.41
C TYR A 130 -2.26 10.41 18.49
N TYR A 131 -2.36 10.73 17.22
CA TYR A 131 -2.52 9.74 16.17
C TYR A 131 -1.23 8.96 15.96
N LEU A 132 -1.37 7.70 15.53
CA LEU A 132 -0.28 6.82 15.15
C LEU A 132 -0.14 6.74 13.62
N MET A 133 1.01 6.23 13.17
CA MET A 133 1.24 5.98 11.76
C MET A 133 0.40 4.78 11.31
N GLY A 134 -0.38 4.96 10.24
CA GLY A 134 -1.35 4.00 9.74
C GLY A 134 -2.79 4.34 10.09
N ASP A 135 -3.02 5.21 11.08
CA ASP A 135 -4.37 5.64 11.46
C ASP A 135 -5.06 6.33 10.29
N THR A 136 -6.30 5.94 10.06
CA THR A 136 -7.18 6.48 9.03
C THR A 136 -8.22 7.41 9.67
N GLY A 137 -8.73 8.34 8.86
CA GLY A 137 -9.77 9.27 9.29
C GLY A 137 -10.17 10.25 8.20
N TYR A 138 -10.92 11.27 8.58
CA TYR A 138 -11.53 12.26 7.71
C TYR A 138 -11.11 13.67 8.10
N LEU A 139 -10.44 14.36 7.18
CA LEU A 139 -10.02 15.75 7.38
C LEU A 139 -11.08 16.70 6.83
N VAL A 140 -11.52 17.67 7.65
CA VAL A 140 -12.36 18.78 7.19
C VAL A 140 -11.49 19.92 6.69
N LEU A 141 -11.43 20.11 5.37
CA LEU A 141 -10.61 21.15 4.74
C LEU A 141 -11.45 21.94 3.73
N LYS A 142 -11.50 23.27 3.89
CA LYS A 142 -12.21 24.20 2.98
C LYS A 142 -13.66 23.76 2.67
N GLY A 143 -14.38 23.25 3.66
CA GLY A 143 -15.76 22.78 3.49
C GLY A 143 -15.91 21.44 2.76
N LYS A 144 -14.83 20.66 2.63
CA LYS A 144 -14.87 19.28 2.13
C LYS A 144 -14.41 18.30 3.21
N ILE A 145 -14.99 17.11 3.21
CA ILE A 145 -14.54 15.97 4.02
C ILE A 145 -13.62 15.14 3.12
N ILE A 146 -12.40 14.91 3.56
CA ILE A 146 -11.37 14.22 2.76
C ILE A 146 -10.89 13.01 3.56
N PRO A 147 -11.03 11.77 3.04
CA PRO A 147 -10.44 10.60 3.67
C PRO A 147 -8.91 10.68 3.64
N THR A 148 -8.28 10.46 4.79
CA THR A 148 -6.83 10.55 4.96
C THR A 148 -6.26 9.38 5.75
N ILE A 149 -4.96 9.15 5.56
CA ILE A 149 -4.16 8.20 6.35
C ILE A 149 -2.88 8.87 6.84
N ILE A 150 -2.48 8.54 8.08
CA ILE A 150 -1.31 9.14 8.70
C ILE A 150 -0.07 8.35 8.30
N VAL A 151 0.77 8.97 7.47
CA VAL A 151 1.97 8.32 6.92
C VAL A 151 3.24 8.70 7.69
N SER A 152 3.17 9.74 8.54
CA SER A 152 4.25 10.11 9.45
C SER A 152 3.72 10.82 10.68
N VAL A 153 4.30 10.49 11.83
CA VAL A 153 4.05 11.13 13.12
C VAL A 153 5.26 12.00 13.51
N PRO A 154 5.05 13.08 14.28
CA PRO A 154 6.14 13.95 14.71
C PRO A 154 7.06 13.23 15.72
N ARG A 155 8.36 13.47 15.61
CA ARG A 155 9.38 12.95 16.57
C ARG A 155 9.61 13.88 17.77
N THR A 156 9.05 15.08 17.73
CA THR A 156 9.17 16.12 18.73
C THR A 156 7.82 16.80 18.93
N SER A 157 7.61 17.47 20.06
CA SER A 157 6.35 18.18 20.38
C SER A 157 6.01 19.30 19.39
N ASN A 158 7.00 19.88 18.71
CA ASN A 158 6.81 20.91 17.69
C ASN A 158 6.76 20.36 16.25
N GLY A 159 6.86 19.04 16.10
CA GLY A 159 6.82 18.39 14.79
C GLY A 159 5.43 18.44 14.15
N LYS A 160 5.36 18.01 12.90
CA LYS A 160 4.11 17.90 12.16
C LYS A 160 3.81 16.44 11.82
N TYR A 161 2.53 16.12 11.79
CA TYR A 161 2.00 14.93 11.16
C TYR A 161 2.01 15.11 9.65
N LYS A 162 2.19 14.01 8.92
CA LYS A 162 1.97 13.95 7.47
C LYS A 162 0.76 13.07 7.21
N LEU A 163 -0.30 13.69 6.69
CA LEU A 163 -1.55 13.02 6.32
C LEU A 163 -1.59 12.94 4.81
N GLN A 164 -1.71 11.73 4.26
CA GLN A 164 -1.90 11.53 2.83
C GLN A 164 -3.39 11.33 2.55
N PHE A 165 -3.88 11.91 1.46
CA PHE A 165 -5.23 11.64 0.99
C PHE A 165 -5.29 10.22 0.43
N ILE A 166 -6.45 9.59 0.55
CA ILE A 166 -6.61 8.20 0.10
C ILE A 166 -6.86 8.12 -1.41
N GLU A 167 -7.57 9.10 -1.95
CA GLU A 167 -7.94 9.13 -3.37
C GLU A 167 -6.77 9.46 -4.29
N ASP A 168 -5.71 10.07 -3.76
CA ASP A 168 -4.53 10.48 -4.53
C ASP A 168 -3.23 10.47 -3.70
N SER A 169 -2.14 10.94 -4.29
CA SER A 169 -0.83 11.00 -3.65
C SER A 169 -0.56 12.32 -2.91
N HIS A 170 -1.54 13.23 -2.84
CA HIS A 170 -1.37 14.49 -2.13
C HIS A 170 -1.26 14.26 -0.63
N TYR A 171 -0.45 15.09 0.01
CA TYR A 171 -0.34 15.09 1.45
C TYR A 171 -0.38 16.51 2.00
N VAL A 172 -0.82 16.59 3.25
CA VAL A 172 -0.80 17.80 4.06
C VAL A 172 0.03 17.57 5.31
N GLU A 173 0.73 18.61 5.73
CA GLU A 173 1.40 18.62 7.02
C GLU A 173 0.59 19.41 8.04
N ALA A 174 0.38 18.84 9.21
CA ALA A 174 -0.44 19.46 10.25
C ALA A 174 0.23 19.34 11.63
N LYS A 175 0.21 20.42 12.42
CA LYS A 175 0.56 20.37 13.84
C LYS A 175 -0.54 19.65 14.62
N GLU A 176 -0.23 19.14 15.82
CA GLU A 176 -1.19 18.46 16.71
C GLU A 176 -2.52 19.23 16.85
N ALA A 177 -2.47 20.55 17.05
CA ALA A 177 -3.67 21.39 17.17
C ALA A 177 -4.58 21.39 15.93
N GLN A 178 -4.01 21.16 14.75
CA GLN A 178 -4.73 21.10 13.47
C GLN A 178 -5.22 19.67 13.17
N VAL A 179 -4.51 18.65 13.65
CA VAL A 179 -4.89 17.25 13.48
C VAL A 179 -6.13 16.88 14.31
N LYS A 180 -6.50 17.69 15.30
CA LYS A 180 -7.82 17.61 15.98
C LYS A 180 -9.03 17.75 15.04
N TYR A 181 -8.83 18.23 13.81
CA TYR A 181 -9.85 18.28 12.75
C TYR A 181 -9.80 17.10 11.78
N ASN A 182 -8.97 16.10 12.07
CA ASN A 182 -9.12 14.75 11.53
C ASN A 182 -10.12 14.02 12.44
N PHE A 183 -11.09 13.34 11.85
CA PHE A 183 -12.17 12.66 12.55
C PHE A 183 -12.14 11.18 12.20
N HIS A 184 -12.33 10.29 13.17
CA HIS A 184 -12.31 8.85 12.90
C HIS A 184 -13.50 8.38 12.05
N TYR A 185 -14.62 9.12 12.11
CA TYR A 185 -15.86 8.82 11.40
C TYR A 185 -16.27 9.99 10.51
N GLU A 186 -16.84 9.68 9.35
CA GLU A 186 -17.28 10.70 8.40
C GLU A 186 -18.42 11.55 8.99
N LEU A 187 -19.34 10.92 9.73
CA LEU A 187 -20.46 11.61 10.36
C LEU A 187 -19.97 12.70 11.34
N ALA A 188 -18.94 12.40 12.13
CA ALA A 188 -18.35 13.36 13.06
C ALA A 188 -17.67 14.53 12.32
N ALA A 189 -17.05 14.27 11.17
CA ALA A 189 -16.52 15.31 10.29
C ALA A 189 -17.64 16.20 9.72
N ALA A 190 -18.76 15.60 9.30
CA ALA A 190 -19.92 16.32 8.78
C ALA A 190 -20.55 17.24 9.84
N GLU A 191 -20.75 16.75 11.07
CA GLU A 191 -21.26 17.55 12.19
C GLU A 191 -20.34 18.74 12.52
N ALA A 192 -19.03 18.52 12.52
CA ALA A 192 -18.06 19.57 12.78
C ALA A 192 -18.01 20.64 11.68
N MET A 193 -18.25 20.23 10.42
CA MET A 193 -18.33 21.15 9.29
C MET A 193 -19.56 22.06 9.38
N GLN A 194 -20.73 21.50 9.70
CA GLN A 194 -21.98 22.27 9.84
C GLN A 194 -21.88 23.31 10.95
N LYS A 195 -21.33 22.94 12.12
CA LYS A 195 -21.14 23.88 13.24
C LYS A 195 -20.30 25.10 12.89
N LYS A 196 -19.33 24.96 11.99
CA LYS A 196 -18.49 26.08 11.51
C LYS A 196 -19.18 27.01 10.51
N GLN A 197 -20.25 26.56 9.86
CA GLN A 197 -21.01 27.38 8.91
C GLN A 197 -22.11 28.21 9.60
N THR A 198 -22.50 27.83 10.81
CA THR A 198 -23.53 28.48 11.62
C THR A 198 -22.98 29.50 12.64
N CYS A 199 -21.67 29.74 12.67
CA CYS A 199 -21.00 30.73 13.52
C CYS A 199 -20.30 31.78 12.66
#